data_AF-A0A060CPA4-F1
#
_entry.id   AF-A0A060CPA4-F1
#
_cell.length_a   1.000
_cell.length_b   1.000
_cell.length_c   1.000
_cell.angle_alpha   90.00
_cell.angle_beta   90.00
_cell.angle_gamma   90.00
#
_symmetry.space_group_name_H-M   'P 1'
#
loop_
_entity.id
_entity.type
_entity.pdbx_description
1 polymer ?
#
loop_
_entity_poly.entity_id
_entity_poly.type
_entity_poly.pdbx_seq_one_letter_code
_entity_poly.pdbx_strand_id
1 'polypeptide(L)' 'MPPGARATVLDSLVADIEKRGNHLDTGALGTSVLLRVLCAHGRPDVAHAVATRRTYPSWGYWHDNGA' A
#
# COMPACT_ATOMS: atom_id res chain seq x y z
N MET A 1 -11.08 15.04 4.74
CA MET A 1 -10.40 14.66 5.99
C MET A 1 -10.54 15.79 6.99
N PRO A 2 -11.20 15.58 8.15
CA PRO A 2 -11.17 16.54 9.24
C PRO A 2 -9.72 16.79 9.71
N PRO A 3 -9.39 18.00 10.21
CA PRO A 3 -8.09 18.27 10.83
C PRO A 3 -7.84 17.28 11.98
N GLY A 4 -6.69 16.59 11.98
CA GLY A 4 -6.31 15.62 13.01
C GLY A 4 -6.60 14.14 12.69
N ALA A 5 -7.51 13.82 11.77
CA ALA A 5 -7.84 12.43 11.44
C ALA A 5 -6.82 11.72 10.51
N ARG A 6 -5.83 12.46 9.99
CA ARG A 6 -4.84 11.93 9.03
C ARG A 6 -3.97 10.82 9.63
N ALA A 7 -3.50 10.98 10.86
CA ALA A 7 -2.66 9.98 11.51
C ALA A 7 -3.44 8.68 11.74
N THR A 8 -4.64 8.77 12.33
CA THR A 8 -5.50 7.61 12.59
C THR A 8 -5.88 6.84 11.31
N VAL A 9 -6.11 7.54 10.20
CA VAL A 9 -6.42 6.88 8.93
C VAL A 9 -5.19 6.27 8.29
N LEU A 10 -4.02 6.88 8.42
CA LEU A 10 -2.77 6.25 8.01
C LEU A 10 -2.52 4.97 8.81
N ASP A 11 -2.67 5.02 10.13
CA ASP A 11 -2.47 3.85 10.99
C ASP A 11 -3.45 2.73 10.64
N SER A 12 -4.72 3.08 10.41
CA SER A 12 -5.74 2.12 9.96
C SER A 12 -5.41 1.53 8.58
N LEU A 13 -4.90 2.34 7.64
CA LEU A 13 -4.49 1.90 6.32
C LEU A 13 -3.33 0.91 6.42
N VAL A 14 -2.31 1.22 7.22
CA VAL A 14 -1.16 0.35 7.37
C VAL A 14 -1.55 -0.97 8.05
N ALA A 15 -2.37 -0.92 9.09
CA ALA A 15 -2.88 -2.11 9.76
C ALA A 15 -3.68 -3.01 8.81
N ASP A 16 -4.48 -2.43 7.90
CA ASP A 16 -5.21 -3.19 6.90
C ASP A 16 -4.28 -3.86 5.87
N ILE A 17 -3.24 -3.15 5.40
CA ILE A 17 -2.22 -3.69 4.49
C ILE A 17 -1.47 -4.86 5.14
N GLU A 18 -1.02 -4.69 6.38
CA GLU A 18 -0.31 -5.73 7.13
C GLU A 18 -1.21 -6.95 7.37
N LYS A 19 -2.48 -6.73 7.74
CA LYS A 19 -3.48 -7.79 7.94
C LYS A 19 -3.76 -8.59 6.65
N ARG A 20 -3.67 -7.95 5.50
CA ARG A 20 -3.80 -8.59 4.19
C ARG A 20 -2.50 -9.24 3.70
N GLY A 21 -1.45 -9.27 4.52
CA GLY A 21 -0.17 -9.90 4.16
C GLY A 21 0.69 -9.04 3.25
N ASN A 22 0.61 -7.71 3.38
CA ASN A 22 1.25 -6.71 2.53
C ASN A 22 0.80 -6.77 1.06
N HIS A 23 -0.47 -7.07 0.87
CA HIS A 23 -1.13 -7.04 -0.43
C HIS A 23 -1.83 -5.70 -0.67
N LEU A 24 -1.79 -5.23 -1.91
CA LEU A 24 -2.52 -4.05 -2.33
C LEU A 24 -3.97 -4.42 -2.63
N ASP A 25 -4.91 -3.74 -1.98
CA ASP A 25 -6.36 -3.87 -2.20
C ASP A 25 -6.95 -2.58 -2.80
N THR A 26 -6.09 -1.77 -3.41
CA THR A 26 -6.46 -0.49 -4.02
C THR A 26 -6.56 -0.62 -5.53
N GLY A 27 -7.57 0.03 -6.12
CA GLY A 27 -7.64 0.22 -7.58
C GLY A 27 -6.47 1.07 -8.11
N ALA A 28 -6.30 1.13 -9.44
CA ALA A 28 -5.15 1.75 -10.10
C ALA A 28 -4.75 3.16 -9.57
N LEU A 29 -5.75 3.99 -9.24
CA LEU A 29 -5.55 5.34 -8.70
C LEU A 29 -5.03 5.35 -7.25
N GLY A 30 -5.50 4.43 -6.40
CA GLY A 30 -5.00 4.34 -5.02
C GLY A 30 -3.59 3.78 -5.00
N THR A 31 -3.34 2.80 -5.86
CA THR A 31 -2.06 2.12 -6.04
C THR A 31 -0.96 3.08 -6.53
N SER A 32 -1.25 4.04 -7.41
CA SER A 32 -0.26 5.03 -7.89
C SER A 32 0.23 6.01 -6.81
N VAL A 33 -0.55 6.26 -5.77
CA VAL A 33 -0.19 7.19 -4.68
C VAL A 33 0.22 6.48 -3.40
N LEU A 34 -0.13 5.20 -3.23
CA LEU A 34 0.05 4.43 -1.99
C LEU A 34 1.50 4.45 -1.50
N LEU A 35 2.46 4.08 -2.36
CA LEU A 35 3.88 4.04 -1.98
C LEU A 35 4.40 5.42 -1.56
N ARG A 36 3.98 6.47 -2.27
CA ARG A 36 4.39 7.85 -1.97
C ARG A 36 3.83 8.31 -0.63
N VAL A 37 2.58 7.98 -0.32
CA VAL A 37 1.94 8.31 0.96
C VAL A 37 2.63 7.57 2.11
N LEU A 38 2.87 6.27 1.97
CA LEU A 38 3.57 5.48 2.99
C LEU A 38 4.98 6.03 3.28
N CYS A 39 5.76 6.33 2.25
CA CYS A 39 7.09 6.93 2.41
C CYS A 39 7.02 8.34 3.04
N ALA A 40 6.09 9.20 2.58
CA ALA A 40 5.94 10.56 3.10
C ALA A 40 5.53 10.59 4.58
N HIS A 41 4.93 9.51 5.07
CA HIS A 41 4.52 9.36 6.46
C HIS A 41 5.40 8.40 7.28
N GLY A 42 6.63 8.14 6.83
CA GLY A 42 7.62 7.41 7.63
C GLY A 42 7.42 5.90 7.67
N ARG A 43 6.67 5.32 6.71
CA ARG A 43 6.49 3.87 6.53
C ARG A 43 7.09 3.33 5.22
N PRO A 44 8.37 3.60 4.91
CA PRO A 44 9.02 3.06 3.71
C PRO A 44 9.18 1.53 3.75
N ASP A 45 9.19 0.95 4.95
CA ASP A 45 9.19 -0.50 5.21
C ASP A 45 7.97 -1.19 4.58
N VAL A 46 6.78 -0.67 4.85
CA VAL A 46 5.52 -1.20 4.31
C VAL A 46 5.45 -0.95 2.81
N ALA A 47 5.87 0.24 2.36
CA ALA A 47 5.93 0.55 0.93
C ALA A 47 6.79 -0.48 0.17
N HIS A 48 7.96 -0.82 0.71
CA HIS A 48 8.84 -1.81 0.11
C HIS A 48 8.22 -3.22 0.14
N ALA A 49 7.60 -3.61 1.25
CA ALA A 49 6.94 -4.92 1.37
C ALA A 49 5.80 -5.10 0.36
N VAL A 50 5.00 -4.06 0.12
CA VAL A 50 3.93 -4.06 -0.88
C VAL A 50 4.50 -4.07 -2.31
N ALA A 51 5.53 -3.26 -2.58
CA ALA A 51 6.14 -3.16 -3.91
C ALA A 51 6.85 -4.44 -4.36
N THR A 52 7.38 -5.22 -3.42
CA THR A 52 8.11 -6.47 -3.69
C THR A 52 7.23 -7.72 -3.70
N ARG A 53 5.93 -7.58 -3.42
CA ARG A 53 5.00 -8.71 -3.45
C ARG A 53 4.80 -9.20 -4.88
N ARG A 54 4.83 -10.53 -5.06
CA ARG A 54 4.63 -11.23 -6.34
C ARG A 54 3.39 -12.12 -6.37
N THR A 55 2.74 -12.33 -5.23
CA THR A 55 1.50 -13.10 -5.11
C THR A 55 0.28 -12.22 -5.40
N TYR A 56 -0.82 -12.79 -5.87
CA TYR A 56 -2.05 -12.02 -6.11
C TYR A 56 -2.68 -11.52 -4.80
N PRO A 57 -3.24 -10.29 -4.73
CA PRO A 57 -3.10 -9.19 -5.69
C PRO A 57 -1.81 -8.39 -5.44
N SER A 58 -1.00 -8.13 -6.48
CA SER A 58 0.21 -7.31 -6.40
C SER A 58 0.70 -6.81 -7.76
N TRP A 59 1.55 -5.78 -7.75
CA TRP A 59 2.27 -5.33 -8.95
C TRP A 59 3.20 -6.40 -9.50
N GLY A 60 3.92 -7.13 -8.65
CA GLY A 60 4.78 -8.22 -9.10
C GLY A 60 3.99 -9.31 -9.81
N TYR A 61 2.79 -9.63 -9.32
CA TYR A 61 1.89 -10.55 -10.00
C TYR A 61 1.45 -10.02 -11.37
N TRP A 62 1.08 -8.74 -11.49
CA TRP A 62 0.72 -8.14 -12.79
C TRP A 62 1.90 -8.13 -13.76
N HIS A 63 3.08 -7.77 -13.29
CA HIS A 63 4.31 -7.79 -14.09
C HIS A 63 4.65 -9.21 -14.58
N ASP A 64 4.56 -10.21 -13.69
CA ASP A 64 4.79 -11.62 -14.02
C ASP A 64 3.74 -12.16 -15.02
N ASN A 65 2.53 -11.59 -15.05
CA ASN A 65 1.46 -11.94 -15.99
C ASN A 65 1.44 -11.06 -17.26
N GLY A 66 2.48 -10.25 -17.50
CA GLY A 66 2.66 -9.51 -18.75
C GLY A 66 1.80 -8.25 -18.91
N ALA A 67 1.40 -7.61 -17.79
CA ALA A 67 0.81 -6.27 -17.81
C ALA A 67 1.82 -5.19 -18.22
#